data_AF-A0A7C2HD04-F1
#
_entry.id   AF-A0A7C2HD04-F1
#
_cell.length_a   1.000
_cell.length_b   1.000
_cell.length_c   1.000
_cell.angle_alpha   90.00
_cell.angle_beta   90.00
_cell.angle_gamma   90.00
#
_symmetry.space_group_name_H-M   'P 1'
#
loop_
_entity.id
_entity.type
_entity.pdbx_description
1 polymer ?
#
loop_
_entity_poly.entity_id
_entity_poly.type
_entity_poly.pdbx_seq_one_letter_code
_entity_poly.pdbx_strand_id
1 'polypeptide(L)'
;MTAQRLRATFQRGESVKYITHLDLMRYWERVLRRAGMPLAYSGGASPTPRLSLASPLPVGVTSSGELMDVFLTQRVSLRDFLRSVNAQVVPGTEVVAVREVGLRAPSLQSQVRWAEYRVEVAAEGRTRQETEEAIRRLLAAHSLPWQHLRQGQVRRYDLRALVYDLWLEGEGEEAFILGMRLRTDQQTAGRAEQVVAALGFQSPPRRVHRTRLFVDERPAVTRPARV
;
A
#
# COMPACT_ATOMS: atom_id res chain seq x y z
N MET A 1 7.26 26.53 14.77
CA MET A 1 5.89 26.41 14.20
C MET A 1 5.95 25.66 12.88
N THR A 2 4.91 24.92 12.50
CA THR A 2 4.84 24.22 11.20
C THR A 2 4.27 25.16 10.14
N ALA A 3 4.97 25.31 9.01
CA ALA A 3 4.60 26.22 7.92
C ALA A 3 4.03 25.50 6.69
N GLN A 4 4.33 24.21 6.51
CA GLN A 4 3.90 23.45 5.33
C GLN A 4 3.70 21.97 5.66
N ARG A 5 2.77 21.31 4.98
CA ARG A 5 2.60 19.85 4.98
C ARG A 5 2.58 19.37 3.53
N LEU A 6 3.52 18.49 3.20
CA LEU A 6 3.65 17.90 1.87
C LEU A 6 3.23 16.45 1.92
N ARG A 7 2.44 16.02 0.93
CA ARG A 7 2.11 14.62 0.68
C ARG A 7 2.93 14.11 -0.49
N ALA A 8 3.86 13.20 -0.20
CA ALA A 8 4.70 12.53 -1.17
C ALA A 8 4.10 11.17 -1.53
N THR A 9 4.12 10.84 -2.84
CA THR A 9 3.90 9.49 -3.34
C THR A 9 5.26 8.86 -3.62
N PHE A 10 5.49 7.66 -3.12
CA PHE A 10 6.78 6.99 -3.26
C PHE A 10 6.65 5.51 -3.59
N GLN A 11 7.72 4.96 -4.14
CA GLN A 11 7.85 3.55 -4.47
C GLN A 11 8.67 2.80 -3.42
N ARG A 12 8.34 1.52 -3.25
CA ARG A 12 9.07 0.53 -2.47
C ARG A 12 9.26 -0.71 -3.33
N GLY A 13 10.42 -0.81 -3.95
CA GLY A 13 10.81 -1.88 -4.86
C GLY A 13 11.45 -3.08 -4.17
N GLU A 14 11.99 -3.98 -4.99
CA GLU A 14 12.50 -5.30 -4.59
C GLU A 14 13.63 -5.24 -3.55
N SER A 15 14.61 -4.37 -3.74
CA SER A 15 15.80 -4.22 -2.85
C SER A 15 15.44 -3.81 -1.42
N VAL A 16 14.27 -3.20 -1.22
CA VAL A 16 13.81 -2.67 0.07
C VAL A 16 12.53 -3.35 0.55
N LYS A 17 12.06 -4.41 -0.10
CA LYS A 17 10.79 -5.07 0.27
C LYS A 17 10.82 -5.75 1.63
N TYR A 18 11.99 -5.98 2.22
CA TYR A 18 12.14 -6.60 3.53
C TYR A 18 12.23 -5.64 4.71
N ILE A 19 12.18 -4.33 4.49
CA ILE A 19 12.21 -3.35 5.58
C ILE A 19 10.89 -3.36 6.36
N THR A 20 10.99 -3.22 7.68
CA THR A 20 9.81 -3.08 8.54
C THR A 20 9.23 -1.67 8.44
N HIS A 21 8.01 -1.48 8.94
CA HIS A 21 7.39 -0.15 8.98
C HIS A 21 8.21 0.86 9.78
N LEU A 22 8.77 0.44 10.93
CA LEU A 22 9.58 1.31 11.78
C LEU A 22 10.91 1.67 11.12
N ASP A 23 11.54 0.72 10.42
CA ASP A 23 12.78 0.98 9.70
C ASP A 23 12.54 1.90 8.49
N LEU A 24 11.40 1.77 7.81
CA LEU A 24 10.99 2.69 6.75
C LEU A 24 10.79 4.13 7.27
N MET A 25 10.20 4.29 8.46
CA MET A 25 10.07 5.60 9.11
C MET A 25 11.44 6.21 9.42
N ARG A 26 12.36 5.43 10.01
CA ARG A 26 13.74 5.86 10.30
C ARG A 26 14.53 6.17 9.03
N TYR A 27 14.32 5.38 7.98
CA TYR A 27 14.91 5.59 6.67
C TYR A 27 14.50 6.95 6.09
N TRP A 28 13.19 7.23 6.05
CA TRP A 28 12.69 8.49 5.52
C TRP A 28 13.15 9.70 6.32
N GLU A 29 13.20 9.60 7.66
CA GLU A 29 13.80 10.64 8.48
C GLU A 29 15.24 10.95 8.04
N ARG A 30 16.08 9.91 7.87
CA ARG A 30 17.47 10.07 7.47
C ARG A 30 17.59 10.69 6.07
N VAL A 31 16.79 10.21 5.11
CA VAL A 31 16.77 10.76 3.74
C VAL A 31 16.39 12.23 3.76
N LEU A 32 15.29 12.58 4.44
CA LEU A 32 14.80 13.96 4.50
C LEU A 32 15.80 14.90 5.19
N ARG A 33 16.46 14.43 6.26
CA ARG A 33 17.53 15.19 6.92
C ARG A 33 18.75 15.39 6.00
N ARG A 34 19.20 14.35 5.29
CA ARG A 34 20.31 14.46 4.32
C ARG A 34 19.97 15.37 3.14
N ALA A 35 18.71 15.41 2.75
CA ALA A 35 18.20 16.31 1.70
C ALA A 35 18.10 17.77 2.18
N GLY A 36 18.42 18.06 3.44
CA GLY A 36 18.33 19.40 4.01
C GLY A 36 16.89 19.88 4.23
N MET A 37 15.91 18.97 4.33
CA MET A 37 14.52 19.36 4.52
C MET A 37 14.31 19.95 5.91
N PRO A 38 13.63 21.11 6.04
CA PRO A 38 13.38 21.77 7.33
C PRO A 38 12.24 21.07 8.08
N LEU A 39 12.49 19.84 8.56
CA LEU A 39 11.49 19.01 9.22
C LEU A 39 10.94 19.67 10.49
N ALA A 40 9.62 19.63 10.66
CA ALA A 40 8.98 19.92 11.94
C ALA A 40 9.09 18.71 12.86
N TYR A 41 9.30 18.97 14.15
CA TYR A 41 9.41 17.93 15.18
C TYR A 41 8.26 18.03 16.19
N SER A 42 8.01 16.93 16.91
CA SER A 42 7.10 16.91 18.06
C SER A 42 7.69 17.67 19.25
N GLY A 43 6.84 18.23 20.11
CA GLY A 43 7.25 19.13 21.21
C GLY A 43 7.59 18.44 22.54
N GLY A 44 7.85 17.13 22.55
CA GLY A 44 8.14 16.36 23.76
C GLY A 44 9.63 16.24 24.08
N ALA A 45 9.96 15.55 25.19
CA ALA A 45 11.34 15.32 25.66
C ALA A 45 12.22 14.54 24.65
N SER A 46 11.60 13.75 23.77
CA SER A 46 12.25 13.04 22.67
C SER A 46 11.59 13.45 21.35
N PRO A 47 11.99 14.60 20.75
CA PRO A 47 11.37 15.12 19.55
C PRO A 47 11.60 14.17 18.37
N THR A 48 10.50 13.69 17.80
CA THR A 48 10.47 12.89 16.58
C THR A 48 10.03 13.75 15.41
N PRO A 49 10.53 13.50 14.19
CA PRO A 49 10.06 14.23 13.02
C PRO A 49 8.55 13.98 12.85
N ARG A 50 7.82 15.04 12.54
CA ARG A 50 6.41 14.96 12.16
C ARG A 50 6.33 14.38 10.75
N LEU A 51 6.26 13.06 10.72
CA LEU A 51 6.20 12.22 9.54
C LEU A 51 5.08 11.20 9.73
N SER A 52 4.28 10.93 8.69
CA SER A 52 3.28 9.87 8.77
C SER A 52 3.16 9.12 7.44
N LEU A 53 3.23 7.80 7.50
CA LEU A 53 2.90 6.93 6.37
C LEU A 53 1.42 6.57 6.37
N ALA A 54 0.84 6.40 5.18
CA ALA A 54 -0.59 6.16 5.01
C ALA A 54 -1.08 4.82 5.52
N SER A 55 -0.38 3.75 5.19
CA SER A 55 -0.73 2.40 5.62
C SER A 55 0.54 1.58 5.68
N PRO A 56 0.73 0.74 6.72
CA PRO A 56 1.78 -0.26 6.69
C PRO A 56 1.68 -1.12 5.43
N LEU A 57 2.84 -1.50 4.90
CA LEU A 57 2.96 -2.49 3.84
C LEU A 57 3.62 -3.73 4.45
N PRO A 58 3.05 -4.95 4.28
CA PRO A 58 3.66 -6.17 4.78
C PRO A 58 5.08 -6.38 4.23
N VAL A 59 5.90 -7.07 5.01
CA VAL A 59 7.24 -7.46 4.58
C VAL A 59 7.13 -8.43 3.40
N GLY A 60 8.01 -8.29 2.41
CA GLY A 60 8.01 -9.07 1.17
C GLY A 60 7.14 -8.50 0.06
N VAL A 61 6.33 -7.48 0.35
CA VAL A 61 5.44 -6.82 -0.62
C VAL A 61 6.11 -5.56 -1.18
N THR A 62 5.96 -5.33 -2.49
CA THR A 62 6.42 -4.11 -3.16
C THR A 62 5.27 -3.14 -3.40
N SER A 63 5.58 -1.89 -3.73
CA SER A 63 4.56 -0.87 -3.99
C SER A 63 5.06 0.24 -4.91
N SER A 64 4.17 0.77 -5.75
CA SER A 64 4.43 1.94 -6.60
C SER A 64 3.65 3.19 -6.16
N GLY A 65 2.82 3.08 -5.10
CA GLY A 65 1.81 4.08 -4.76
C GLY A 65 1.68 4.33 -3.26
N GLU A 66 2.80 4.25 -2.52
CA GLU A 66 2.80 4.58 -1.10
C GLU A 66 2.68 6.07 -0.86
N LEU A 67 2.05 6.46 0.26
CA LEU A 67 1.85 7.86 0.61
C LEU A 67 2.49 8.19 1.95
N MET A 68 3.13 9.35 2.00
CA MET A 68 3.76 9.92 3.19
C MET A 68 3.41 11.40 3.32
N ASP A 69 3.02 11.83 4.52
CA ASP A 69 2.95 13.25 4.84
C ASP A 69 4.18 13.68 5.63
N VAL A 70 4.81 14.75 5.18
CA VAL A 70 5.98 15.40 5.77
C VAL A 70 5.60 16.81 6.20
N PHE A 71 5.84 17.15 7.46
CA PHE A 71 5.57 18.50 7.98
C PHE A 71 6.87 19.29 8.07
N LEU A 72 6.86 20.53 7.58
CA LEU A 72 8.03 21.39 7.47
C LEU A 72 7.85 22.69 8.27
N THR A 73 8.95 23.22 8.83
CA THR A 73 8.98 24.50 9.55
C THR A 73 9.11 25.71 8.62
N GLN A 74 9.55 25.48 7.38
CA GLN A 74 9.67 26.48 6.32
C GLN A 74 9.05 25.94 5.04
N ARG A 75 8.62 26.84 4.14
CA ARG A 75 8.07 26.43 2.85
C ARG A 75 9.21 26.00 1.93
N VAL A 76 9.05 24.87 1.27
CA VAL A 76 9.94 24.34 0.24
C VAL A 76 9.14 24.16 -1.05
N SER A 77 9.75 24.48 -2.19
CA SER A 77 9.09 24.27 -3.48
C SER A 77 8.95 22.76 -3.75
N LEU A 78 7.86 22.34 -4.40
CA LEU A 78 7.63 20.93 -4.72
C LEU A 78 8.75 20.33 -5.58
N ARG A 79 9.29 21.13 -6.51
CA ARG A 79 10.41 20.74 -7.38
C ARG A 79 11.70 20.52 -6.60
N ASP A 80 12.02 21.44 -5.68
CA ASP A 80 13.23 21.31 -4.87
C ASP A 80 13.11 20.15 -3.88
N PHE A 81 11.92 19.93 -3.31
CA PHE A 81 11.66 18.75 -2.49
C PHE A 81 11.93 17.47 -3.28
N LEU A 82 11.32 17.30 -4.46
CA LEU A 82 11.53 16.11 -5.30
C LEU A 82 13.00 15.91 -5.64
N ARG A 83 13.67 16.96 -6.14
CA ARG A 83 15.07 16.88 -6.57
C ARG A 83 15.99 16.53 -5.41
N SER A 84 15.91 17.26 -4.29
CA SER A 84 16.81 17.07 -3.15
C SER A 84 16.57 15.75 -2.44
N VAL A 85 15.31 15.30 -2.32
CA VAL A 85 14.99 14.02 -1.68
C VAL A 85 15.42 12.84 -2.55
N ASN A 86 15.11 12.85 -3.86
CA ASN A 86 15.53 11.77 -4.75
C ASN A 86 17.05 11.69 -4.97
N ALA A 87 17.81 12.75 -4.68
CA ALA A 87 19.27 12.67 -4.64
C ALA A 87 19.82 11.86 -3.45
N GLN A 88 18.98 11.55 -2.44
CA GLN A 88 19.40 10.93 -1.17
C GLN A 88 18.80 9.54 -0.94
N VAL A 89 17.88 9.09 -1.80
CA VAL A 89 17.24 7.78 -1.68
C VAL A 89 18.17 6.66 -2.12
N VAL A 90 17.91 5.44 -1.65
CA VAL A 90 18.61 4.22 -2.10
C VAL A 90 17.86 3.57 -3.26
N PRO A 91 18.53 2.75 -4.09
CA PRO A 91 17.88 1.97 -5.14
C PRO A 91 16.67 1.19 -4.61
N GLY A 92 15.56 1.23 -5.34
CA GLY A 92 14.28 0.65 -4.94
C GLY A 92 13.41 1.56 -4.07
N THR A 93 13.83 2.79 -3.80
CA THR A 93 12.94 3.83 -3.28
C THR A 93 13.05 5.07 -4.14
N GLU A 94 11.91 5.71 -4.41
CA GLU A 94 11.83 6.92 -5.22
C GLU A 94 10.58 7.70 -4.83
N VAL A 95 10.68 9.02 -4.71
CA VAL A 95 9.51 9.90 -4.60
C VAL A 95 9.09 10.32 -6.00
N VAL A 96 7.95 9.81 -6.46
CA VAL A 96 7.46 10.01 -7.83
C VAL A 96 6.56 11.23 -7.98
N ALA A 97 5.92 11.66 -6.89
CA ALA A 97 5.06 12.84 -6.89
C ALA A 97 5.04 13.48 -5.51
N VAL A 98 4.81 14.80 -5.48
CA VAL A 98 4.58 15.53 -4.24
C VAL A 98 3.53 16.61 -4.47
N ARG A 99 2.68 16.84 -3.47
CA ARG A 99 1.70 17.93 -3.46
C ARG A 99 1.61 18.55 -2.08
N GLU A 100 1.20 19.80 -2.01
CA GLU A 100 0.87 20.42 -0.73
C GLU A 100 -0.51 19.98 -0.26
N VAL A 101 -0.66 19.82 1.06
CA VAL A 101 -1.92 19.51 1.72
C VAL A 101 -2.13 20.46 2.89
N GLY A 102 -3.39 20.77 3.20
CA GLY A 102 -3.71 21.68 4.30
C GLY A 102 -3.12 21.21 5.64
N LEU A 103 -2.55 22.14 6.40
CA LEU A 103 -1.98 21.85 7.73
C LEU A 103 -3.00 21.21 8.69
N ARG A 104 -4.28 21.61 8.55
CA ARG A 104 -5.42 21.13 9.34
C ARG A 104 -6.23 20.03 8.66
N ALA A 105 -5.81 19.54 7.50
CA ALA A 105 -6.47 18.40 6.86
C ALA A 105 -6.40 17.16 7.77
N PRO A 106 -7.35 16.22 7.67
CA PRO A 106 -7.33 14.98 8.46
C PRO A 106 -5.99 14.23 8.38
N SER A 107 -5.71 13.35 9.34
CA SER A 107 -4.48 12.56 9.27
C SER A 107 -4.47 11.69 8.02
N LEU A 108 -3.29 11.44 7.42
CA LEU A 108 -3.22 10.66 6.18
C LEU A 108 -3.81 9.25 6.38
N GLN A 109 -3.50 8.62 7.51
CA GLN A 109 -3.99 7.30 7.87
C GLN A 109 -5.53 7.25 8.02
N SER A 110 -6.14 8.32 8.56
CA SER A 110 -7.60 8.36 8.71
C SER A 110 -8.33 8.56 7.38
N GLN A 111 -7.62 8.90 6.30
CA GLN A 111 -8.21 9.08 4.96
C GLN A 111 -8.16 7.80 4.13
N VAL A 112 -7.25 6.87 4.42
CA VAL A 112 -7.10 5.64 3.62
C VAL A 112 -8.33 4.76 3.79
N ARG A 113 -8.88 4.27 2.68
CA ARG A 113 -10.03 3.35 2.66
C ARG A 113 -9.76 2.07 1.89
N TRP A 114 -8.98 2.16 0.82
CA TRP A 114 -8.75 1.04 -0.10
C TRP A 114 -7.30 1.00 -0.55
N ALA A 115 -6.84 -0.21 -0.84
CA ALA A 115 -5.58 -0.47 -1.53
C ALA A 115 -5.85 -1.34 -2.74
N GLU A 116 -5.17 -1.04 -3.84
CA GLU A 116 -5.17 -1.87 -5.05
C GLU A 116 -3.87 -2.64 -5.13
N TYR A 117 -4.00 -3.91 -5.49
CA TYR A 117 -2.90 -4.85 -5.60
C TYR A 117 -2.92 -5.53 -6.95
N ARG A 118 -1.72 -5.78 -7.47
CA ARG A 118 -1.43 -6.73 -8.53
C ARG A 118 -0.68 -7.91 -7.91
N VAL A 119 -1.20 -9.11 -8.14
CA VAL A 119 -0.78 -10.32 -7.43
C VAL A 119 -0.50 -11.43 -8.43
N GLU A 120 0.71 -11.96 -8.40
CA GLU A 120 1.10 -13.10 -9.24
C GLU A 120 0.94 -14.39 -8.45
N VAL A 121 0.21 -15.34 -9.01
CA VAL A 121 -0.03 -16.67 -8.43
C VAL A 121 0.35 -17.75 -9.44
N ALA A 122 0.82 -18.89 -8.96
CA ALA A 122 1.05 -20.04 -9.83
C ALA A 122 -0.29 -20.52 -10.43
N ALA A 123 -0.27 -20.96 -11.69
CA ALA A 123 -1.48 -21.46 -12.34
C ALA A 123 -2.00 -22.77 -11.69
N GLU A 124 -1.11 -23.60 -11.12
CA GLU A 124 -1.46 -24.85 -10.43
C GLU A 124 -2.30 -25.81 -11.31
N GLY A 125 -2.06 -25.80 -12.63
CA GLY A 125 -2.84 -26.58 -13.60
C GLY A 125 -4.27 -26.06 -13.82
N ARG A 126 -4.65 -24.95 -13.18
CA ARG A 126 -5.96 -24.32 -13.39
C ARG A 126 -5.99 -23.60 -14.73
N THR A 127 -7.15 -23.63 -15.35
CA THR A 127 -7.47 -22.85 -16.53
C THR A 127 -7.88 -21.43 -16.16
N ARG A 128 -7.79 -20.53 -17.15
CA ARG A 128 -8.37 -19.19 -17.06
C ARG A 128 -9.83 -19.19 -16.60
N GLN A 129 -10.65 -20.07 -17.18
CA GLN A 129 -12.07 -20.14 -16.91
C GLN A 129 -12.35 -20.51 -15.45
N GLU A 130 -11.67 -21.52 -14.91
CA GLU A 130 -11.81 -21.93 -13.50
C GLU A 130 -11.44 -20.80 -12.54
N THR A 131 -10.42 -20.02 -12.89
CA THR A 131 -9.99 -18.84 -12.12
C THR A 131 -11.03 -17.73 -12.17
N GLU A 132 -11.53 -17.38 -13.36
CA GLU A 132 -12.59 -16.38 -13.53
C GLU A 132 -13.90 -16.78 -12.82
N GLU A 133 -14.25 -18.06 -12.82
CA GLU A 133 -15.40 -18.59 -12.09
C GLU A 133 -15.20 -18.50 -10.57
N ALA A 134 -14.01 -18.81 -10.05
CA ALA A 134 -13.70 -18.67 -8.63
C ALA A 134 -13.82 -17.21 -8.17
N ILE A 135 -13.32 -16.27 -8.97
CA ILE A 135 -13.47 -14.82 -8.74
C ILE A 135 -14.96 -14.44 -8.70
N ARG A 136 -15.75 -14.89 -9.69
CA ARG A 136 -17.19 -14.61 -9.76
C ARG A 136 -17.93 -15.14 -8.54
N ARG A 137 -17.64 -16.38 -8.12
CA ARG A 137 -18.23 -16.99 -6.91
C ARG A 137 -17.90 -16.20 -5.65
N LEU A 138 -16.63 -15.79 -5.47
CA LEU A 138 -16.22 -15.00 -4.32
C LEU A 138 -16.94 -13.64 -4.31
N LEU A 139 -16.98 -12.91 -5.43
CA LEU A 139 -17.63 -11.61 -5.50
C LEU A 139 -19.16 -11.70 -5.31
N ALA A 140 -19.79 -12.78 -5.76
CA ALA A 140 -21.22 -13.01 -5.62
C ALA A 140 -21.63 -13.48 -4.20
N ALA A 141 -20.70 -14.01 -3.42
CA ALA A 141 -20.98 -14.41 -2.03
C ALA A 141 -21.40 -13.20 -1.19
N HIS A 142 -22.43 -13.39 -0.35
CA HIS A 142 -22.87 -12.39 0.62
C HIS A 142 -21.92 -12.27 1.81
N SER A 143 -21.34 -13.40 2.23
CA SER A 143 -20.39 -13.49 3.33
C SER A 143 -19.39 -14.60 3.07
N LEU A 144 -18.16 -14.41 3.54
CA LEU A 144 -17.10 -15.41 3.52
C LEU A 144 -16.40 -15.43 4.88
N PRO A 145 -16.91 -16.22 5.85
CA PRO A 145 -16.28 -16.37 7.16
C PRO A 145 -14.84 -16.86 7.01
N TRP A 146 -13.92 -16.14 7.61
CA TRP A 146 -12.50 -16.41 7.52
C TRP A 146 -11.86 -16.42 8.90
N GLN A 147 -10.82 -17.23 9.04
CA GLN A 147 -10.01 -17.27 10.25
C GLN A 147 -8.51 -17.31 9.92
N HIS A 148 -7.71 -16.61 10.72
CA HIS A 148 -6.26 -16.75 10.67
C HIS A 148 -5.66 -16.70 12.07
N LEU A 149 -4.56 -17.44 12.27
CA LEU A 149 -3.75 -17.35 13.48
C LEU A 149 -2.86 -16.10 13.41
N ARG A 150 -2.88 -15.28 14.47
CA ARG A 150 -1.95 -14.17 14.65
C ARG A 150 -1.46 -14.17 16.10
N GLN A 151 -0.15 -14.33 16.30
CA GLN A 151 0.45 -14.34 17.64
C GLN A 151 -0.24 -15.34 18.59
N GLY A 152 -0.57 -16.53 18.10
CA GLY A 152 -1.26 -17.57 18.87
C GLY A 152 -2.77 -17.37 19.04
N GLN A 153 -3.33 -16.24 18.62
CA GLN A 153 -4.78 -15.98 18.69
C GLN A 153 -5.45 -16.19 17.34
N VAL A 154 -6.59 -16.90 17.34
CA VAL A 154 -7.44 -17.06 16.15
C VAL A 154 -8.28 -15.79 15.98
N ARG A 155 -8.06 -15.06 14.90
CA ARG A 155 -8.91 -13.93 14.49
C ARG A 155 -9.94 -14.41 13.50
N ARG A 156 -11.22 -14.14 13.78
CA ARG A 156 -12.36 -14.44 12.90
C ARG A 156 -12.95 -13.15 12.38
N TYR A 157 -13.27 -13.11 11.08
CA TYR A 157 -13.90 -11.99 10.41
C TYR A 157 -14.48 -12.43 9.07
N ASP A 158 -15.30 -11.59 8.45
CA ASP A 158 -15.79 -11.81 7.10
C ASP A 158 -14.78 -11.27 6.07
N LEU A 159 -14.15 -12.15 5.30
CA LEU A 159 -13.20 -11.76 4.25
C LEU A 159 -13.91 -11.11 3.06
N ARG A 160 -15.14 -11.50 2.74
CA ARG A 160 -15.91 -10.93 1.63
C ARG A 160 -16.12 -9.44 1.82
N ALA A 161 -16.38 -9.02 3.06
CA ALA A 161 -16.56 -7.61 3.43
C ALA A 161 -15.30 -6.74 3.21
N LEU A 162 -14.13 -7.37 3.04
CA LEU A 162 -12.85 -6.68 2.78
C LEU A 162 -12.51 -6.61 1.29
N VAL A 163 -13.21 -7.35 0.44
CA VAL A 163 -12.98 -7.38 -1.01
C VAL A 163 -13.96 -6.41 -1.68
N TYR A 164 -13.44 -5.30 -2.18
CA TYR A 164 -14.24 -4.36 -2.98
C TYR A 164 -14.41 -4.86 -4.41
N ASP A 165 -13.30 -5.28 -5.02
CA ASP A 165 -13.25 -5.75 -6.40
C ASP A 165 -12.11 -6.76 -6.58
N LEU A 166 -12.25 -7.64 -7.57
CA LEU A 166 -11.32 -8.72 -7.85
C LEU A 166 -11.47 -9.13 -9.32
N TRP A 167 -10.36 -9.21 -10.06
CA TRP A 167 -10.38 -9.55 -11.47
C TRP A 167 -9.12 -10.32 -11.88
N LEU A 168 -9.24 -11.06 -12.98
CA LEU A 168 -8.10 -11.62 -13.68
C LEU A 168 -7.57 -10.55 -14.64
N GLU A 169 -6.35 -10.08 -14.39
CA GLU A 169 -5.69 -9.05 -15.20
C GLU A 169 -4.94 -9.68 -16.39
N GLY A 170 -4.33 -10.84 -16.20
CA GLY A 170 -3.59 -11.54 -17.24
C GLY A 170 -3.24 -12.98 -16.90
N GLU A 171 -2.75 -13.69 -17.90
CA GLU A 171 -2.33 -15.10 -17.86
C GLU A 171 -0.99 -15.22 -18.57
N GLY A 172 -0.03 -15.88 -17.93
CA GLY A 172 1.23 -16.33 -18.53
C GLY A 172 1.29 -17.86 -18.54
N GLU A 173 2.39 -18.43 -19.04
CA GLU A 173 2.51 -19.89 -19.25
C GLU A 173 2.24 -20.73 -17.98
N GLU A 174 2.67 -20.26 -16.80
CA GLU A 174 2.49 -20.98 -15.52
C GLU A 174 1.99 -20.09 -14.39
N ALA A 175 1.40 -18.93 -14.71
CA ALA A 175 0.98 -17.96 -13.71
C ALA A 175 -0.25 -17.15 -14.13
N PHE A 176 -1.05 -16.76 -13.15
CA PHE A 176 -2.09 -15.76 -13.31
C PHE A 176 -1.69 -14.46 -12.62
N ILE A 177 -2.11 -13.34 -13.22
CA ILE A 177 -2.03 -12.02 -12.63
C ILE A 177 -3.43 -11.62 -12.18
N LEU A 178 -3.61 -11.53 -10.88
CA LEU A 178 -4.85 -11.10 -10.25
C LEU A 178 -4.74 -9.63 -9.86
N GLY A 179 -5.75 -8.86 -10.22
CA GLY A 179 -5.94 -7.52 -9.67
C GLY A 179 -7.00 -7.56 -8.58
N MET A 180 -6.77 -6.84 -7.49
CA MET A 180 -7.73 -6.79 -6.39
C MET A 180 -7.73 -5.46 -5.67
N ARG A 181 -8.91 -5.04 -5.22
CA ARG A 181 -9.09 -3.86 -4.37
C ARG A 181 -9.61 -4.29 -3.02
N LEU A 182 -8.80 -4.04 -2.01
CA LEU A 182 -9.04 -4.50 -0.66
C LEU A 182 -9.26 -3.31 0.26
N ARG A 183 -10.16 -3.47 1.21
CA ARG A 183 -10.36 -2.50 2.29
C ARG A 183 -9.09 -2.38 3.09
N THR A 184 -8.62 -1.16 3.30
CA THR A 184 -7.51 -0.86 4.20
C THR A 184 -7.81 0.43 4.93
N ASP A 185 -8.03 0.31 6.23
CA ASP A 185 -8.22 1.42 7.15
C ASP A 185 -7.41 1.17 8.43
N GLN A 186 -7.49 2.08 9.40
CA GLN A 186 -6.69 1.97 10.64
C GLN A 186 -7.04 0.73 11.49
N GLN A 187 -8.23 0.15 11.31
CA GLN A 187 -8.72 -0.96 12.12
C GLN A 187 -8.59 -2.30 11.37
N THR A 188 -8.83 -2.28 10.06
CA THR A 188 -8.96 -3.48 9.23
C THR A 188 -8.22 -3.33 7.93
N ALA A 189 -7.45 -4.36 7.57
CA ALA A 189 -6.75 -4.45 6.30
C ALA A 189 -6.96 -5.82 5.67
N GLY A 190 -7.56 -5.84 4.49
CA GLY A 190 -7.64 -7.03 3.64
C GLY A 190 -6.23 -7.41 3.17
N ARG A 191 -5.95 -8.71 3.14
CA ARG A 191 -4.64 -9.24 2.74
C ARG A 191 -4.78 -10.00 1.43
N ALA A 192 -3.91 -9.69 0.48
CA ALA A 192 -3.91 -10.32 -0.83
C ALA A 192 -3.77 -11.84 -0.73
N GLU A 193 -2.91 -12.32 0.16
CA GLU A 193 -2.63 -13.73 0.36
C GLU A 193 -3.86 -14.51 0.84
N GLN A 194 -4.72 -13.87 1.65
CA GLN A 194 -5.95 -14.49 2.13
C GLN A 194 -7.02 -14.55 1.04
N VAL A 195 -7.10 -13.53 0.19
CA VAL A 195 -8.00 -13.53 -0.96
C VAL A 195 -7.56 -14.58 -1.97
N VAL A 196 -6.25 -14.74 -2.21
CA VAL A 196 -5.71 -15.80 -3.06
C VAL A 196 -6.04 -17.19 -2.51
N ALA A 197 -5.84 -17.42 -1.21
CA ALA A 197 -6.23 -18.68 -0.58
C ALA A 197 -7.74 -18.94 -0.70
N ALA A 198 -8.57 -17.91 -0.52
CA ALA A 198 -10.02 -18.00 -0.68
C ALA A 198 -10.48 -18.31 -2.12
N LEU A 199 -9.67 -17.97 -3.14
CA LEU A 199 -9.90 -18.36 -4.54
C LEU A 199 -9.54 -19.83 -4.82
N GLY A 200 -8.99 -20.55 -3.83
CA GLY A 200 -8.64 -21.96 -3.92
C GLY A 200 -7.22 -22.26 -4.39
N PHE A 201 -6.36 -21.24 -4.53
CA PHE A 201 -4.94 -21.47 -4.78
C PHE A 201 -4.26 -22.05 -3.54
N GLN A 202 -3.44 -23.09 -3.72
CA GLN A 202 -2.80 -23.81 -2.63
C GLN A 202 -1.47 -23.17 -2.23
N SER A 203 -0.74 -22.62 -3.19
CA SER A 203 0.53 -21.94 -3.00
C SER A 203 0.31 -20.47 -2.62
N PRO A 204 1.19 -19.89 -1.79
CA PRO A 204 1.17 -18.46 -1.54
C PRO A 204 1.47 -17.68 -2.84
N PRO A 205 1.06 -16.40 -2.93
CA PRO A 205 1.42 -15.57 -4.07
C PRO A 205 2.92 -15.52 -4.30
N ARG A 206 3.35 -15.66 -5.57
CA ARG A 206 4.76 -15.50 -5.97
C ARG A 206 5.21 -14.05 -5.78
N ARG A 207 4.32 -13.10 -6.10
CA ARG A 207 4.56 -11.66 -5.94
C ARG A 207 3.28 -10.95 -5.51
N VAL A 208 3.42 -9.98 -4.63
CA VAL A 208 2.35 -9.05 -4.25
C VAL A 208 2.90 -7.64 -4.42
N HIS A 209 2.18 -6.83 -5.21
CA HIS A 209 2.54 -5.45 -5.47
C HIS A 209 1.35 -4.53 -5.21
N ARG A 210 1.48 -3.57 -4.28
CA ARG A 210 0.45 -2.54 -4.06
C ARG A 210 0.62 -1.43 -5.10
N THR A 211 -0.30 -1.31 -6.04
CA THR A 211 -0.23 -0.31 -7.11
C THR A 211 -0.65 1.07 -6.60
N ARG A 212 -1.63 1.13 -5.68
CA ARG A 212 -2.25 2.40 -5.24
C ARG A 212 -2.90 2.32 -3.87
N LEU A 213 -2.92 3.47 -3.18
CA LEU A 213 -3.76 3.76 -2.01
C LEU A 213 -4.82 4.80 -2.36
N PHE A 214 -6.07 4.57 -1.94
CA PHE A 214 -7.18 5.50 -2.14
C PHE A 214 -7.47 6.22 -0.83
N VAL A 215 -7.42 7.55 -0.88
CA VAL A 215 -7.69 8.46 0.24
C VAL A 215 -9.00 9.18 0.00
N ASP A 216 -9.95 9.07 0.93
CA ASP A 216 -11.29 9.69 0.91
C ASP A 216 -12.15 9.47 -0.35
N GLU A 217 -11.69 8.65 -1.29
CA GLU A 217 -12.36 8.33 -2.54
C GLU A 217 -12.72 6.83 -2.58
N ARG A 218 -13.91 6.52 -3.09
CA ARG A 218 -14.22 5.16 -3.53
C ARG A 218 -13.54 4.95 -4.90
N PRO A 219 -12.76 3.88 -5.09
CA PRO A 219 -12.19 3.55 -6.39
C PRO A 219 -13.32 3.42 -7.42
N ALA A 220 -13.18 4.07 -8.58
CA ALA A 220 -14.03 3.74 -9.70
C ALA A 220 -13.74 2.28 -10.11
N VAL A 221 -14.75 1.50 -10.48
CA VAL A 221 -14.57 0.17 -11.09
C VAL A 221 -14.07 0.35 -12.53
N THR A 222 -12.86 0.86 -12.69
CA THR A 222 -12.13 0.90 -13.95
C THR A 222 -11.30 -0.37 -14.04
N ARG A 223 -11.67 -1.24 -14.97
CA ARG A 223 -10.83 -2.37 -15.39
C ARG A 223 -9.68 -1.80 -16.22
N PRO A 224 -8.41 -2.21 -16.01
CA PRO A 224 -7.37 -1.89 -16.97
C PRO A 224 -7.84 -2.38 -18.34
N ALA A 225 -7.68 -1.54 -19.37
CA ALA A 225 -7.99 -1.93 -20.73
C ALA A 225 -7.25 -3.23 -21.02
N ARG A 226 -7.95 -4.22 -21.57
CA ARG A 226 -7.30 -5.44 -22.08
C ARG A 226 -6.26 -4.99 -23.10
N VAL A 227 -4.98 -5.22 -22.80
CA VAL A 227 -3.91 -5.14 -23.81
C VAL A 227 -3.91 -6.46 -24.57
#